data_AF-A0A945N8W8-F1
#
_entry.id   AF-A0A945N8W8-F1
#
_cell.length_a   1.000
_cell.length_b   1.000
_cell.length_c   1.000
_cell.angle_alpha   90.00
_cell.angle_beta   90.00
_cell.angle_gamma   90.00
#
_symmetry.space_group_name_H-M   'P 1'
#
loop_
_entity.id
_entity.type
_entity.pdbx_description
1 polymer ?
#
loop_
_entity_poly.entity_id
_entity_poly.type
_entity_poly.pdbx_seq_one_letter_code
_entity_poly.pdbx_strand_id
1 'polypeptide(L)'
;NEYWQIVDAGLSPSELVVYKYEDQGVSTLEDGLYVLEKNLRKKAFVSKMARFLKASIKGWKYAADHPDEAADIVLENDDTGAQTEKHQRRMMREISKLVGNQPQGIGYLIPADYRRTVDVLMSSDSDPVISKKPKGAWSHIIWNAM
;
A
#
# COMPACT_ATOMS: atom_id res chain seq x y z
N ASN A 1 -3.34 9.54 7.36
CA ASN A 1 -2.74 10.82 7.82
C ASN A 1 -3.74 11.68 8.60
N GLU A 2 -4.98 11.69 8.15
CA GLU A 2 -6.13 12.49 8.54
C GLU A 2 -6.49 12.30 10.02
N TYR A 3 -6.50 11.05 10.51
CA TYR A 3 -6.71 10.76 11.93
C TYR A 3 -5.74 11.55 12.83
N TRP A 4 -4.45 11.58 12.47
CA TRP A 4 -3.44 12.28 13.24
C TRP A 4 -3.51 13.80 13.09
N GLN A 5 -3.95 14.30 11.94
CA GLN A 5 -4.21 15.74 11.77
C GLN A 5 -5.31 16.21 12.73
N ILE A 6 -6.37 15.42 12.90
CA ILE A 6 -7.44 15.70 13.86
C ILE A 6 -6.92 15.70 15.30
N VAL A 7 -6.08 14.71 15.64
CA VAL A 7 -5.46 14.63 16.98
C VAL A 7 -4.50 15.79 17.23
N ASP A 8 -3.67 16.13 16.25
CA ASP A 8 -2.72 17.25 16.34
C ASP A 8 -3.44 18.61 16.43
N ALA A 9 -4.69 18.70 15.95
CA ALA A 9 -5.56 19.87 16.09
C ALA A 9 -6.24 19.98 17.48
N GLY A 10 -6.04 18.99 18.36
CA GLY A 10 -6.44 19.07 19.78
C GLY A 10 -7.57 18.13 20.22
N LEU A 11 -8.14 17.31 19.32
CA LEU A 11 -9.11 16.30 19.73
C LEU A 11 -8.41 15.04 20.24
N SER A 12 -8.82 14.55 21.41
CA SER A 12 -8.31 13.30 21.96
C SER A 12 -8.92 12.08 21.24
N PRO A 13 -8.22 10.93 21.20
CA PRO A 13 -8.79 9.69 20.66
C PRO A 13 -10.14 9.29 21.28
N SER A 14 -10.38 9.61 22.56
CA SER A 14 -11.66 9.35 23.24
C SER A 14 -12.83 10.20 22.75
N GLU A 15 -12.54 11.32 22.07
CA GLU A 15 -13.55 12.17 21.43
C GLU A 15 -13.85 11.73 20.00
N LEU A 16 -13.14 10.73 19.47
CA LEU A 16 -13.28 10.25 18.10
C LEU A 16 -14.02 8.92 18.04
N VAL A 17 -14.98 8.85 17.11
CA VAL A 17 -15.58 7.59 16.68
C VAL A 17 -14.94 7.21 15.35
N VAL A 18 -14.18 6.13 15.32
CA VAL A 18 -13.42 5.69 14.14
C VAL A 18 -14.15 4.53 13.46
N TYR A 19 -14.53 4.74 12.20
CA TYR A 19 -15.07 3.69 11.34
C TYR A 19 -13.99 3.21 10.37
N LYS A 20 -13.48 2.00 10.56
CA LYS A 20 -12.52 1.39 9.63
C LYS A 20 -13.23 0.91 8.38
N TYR A 21 -12.71 1.23 7.21
CA TYR A 21 -13.31 0.84 5.94
C TYR A 21 -13.34 -0.69 5.74
N GLU A 22 -12.39 -1.41 6.34
CA GLU A 22 -12.37 -2.87 6.40
C GLU A 22 -13.62 -3.41 7.10
N ASP A 23 -13.95 -2.84 8.26
CA ASP A 23 -15.11 -3.25 9.06
C ASP A 23 -16.43 -2.87 8.39
N GLN A 24 -16.41 -1.86 7.51
CA GLN A 24 -17.56 -1.43 6.72
C GLN A 24 -17.66 -2.14 5.36
N GLY A 25 -16.70 -3.00 4.99
CA GLY A 25 -16.70 -3.72 3.71
C GLY A 25 -16.41 -2.86 2.48
N VAL A 26 -16.00 -1.60 2.66
CA VAL A 26 -15.78 -0.61 1.56
C VAL A 26 -14.32 -0.25 1.35
N SER A 27 -13.39 -0.91 2.04
CA SER A 27 -11.96 -0.67 1.83
C SER A 27 -11.57 -1.02 0.38
N THR A 28 -10.53 -0.37 -0.14
CA THR A 28 -10.04 -0.54 -1.51
C THR A 28 -8.53 -0.71 -1.50
N LEU A 29 -7.98 -1.42 -2.49
CA LEU A 29 -6.54 -1.40 -2.73
C LEU A 29 -6.13 0.00 -3.18
N GLU A 30 -5.17 0.60 -2.48
CA GLU A 30 -4.66 1.94 -2.80
C GLU A 30 -3.36 1.84 -3.61
N ASP A 31 -2.26 1.45 -2.95
CA ASP A 31 -0.93 1.42 -3.56
C ASP A 31 -0.60 0.09 -4.24
N GLY A 32 0.13 0.17 -5.35
CA GLY A 32 0.55 -1.01 -6.12
C GLY A 32 1.76 -0.76 -7.01
N LEU A 33 2.43 -1.84 -7.40
CA LEU A 33 3.50 -1.80 -8.41
C LEU A 33 2.94 -2.17 -9.77
N TYR A 34 3.10 -1.27 -10.74
CA TYR A 34 2.52 -1.40 -12.08
C TYR A 34 3.59 -1.52 -13.15
N VAL A 35 3.33 -2.36 -14.14
CA VAL A 35 4.18 -2.53 -15.33
C VAL A 35 3.32 -2.64 -16.57
N LEU A 36 3.87 -2.29 -17.74
CA LEU A 36 3.19 -2.50 -19.02
C LEU A 36 3.07 -4.00 -19.32
N GLU A 37 1.88 -4.48 -19.64
CA GLU A 37 1.58 -5.90 -19.91
C GLU A 37 2.54 -6.51 -20.94
N LYS A 38 2.85 -5.79 -22.02
CA LYS A 38 3.77 -6.26 -23.08
C LYS A 38 5.15 -6.66 -22.56
N ASN A 39 5.58 -6.11 -21.43
CA ASN A 39 6.87 -6.44 -20.83
C ASN A 39 6.84 -7.77 -20.06
N LEU A 40 5.68 -8.24 -19.60
CA LEU A 40 5.54 -9.54 -18.93
C LEU A 40 5.82 -10.73 -19.86
N ARG A 41 5.75 -10.52 -21.18
CA ARG A 41 6.11 -11.54 -22.19
C ARG A 41 7.63 -11.70 -22.35
N LYS A 42 8.43 -10.78 -21.80
CA LYS A 42 9.89 -10.78 -21.95
C LYS A 42 10.53 -11.44 -20.72
N LYS A 43 11.06 -12.65 -20.87
CA LYS A 43 11.70 -13.41 -19.76
C LYS A 43 12.75 -12.60 -19.00
N ALA A 44 13.59 -11.85 -19.72
CA ALA A 44 14.61 -10.99 -19.10
C ALA A 44 14.01 -9.87 -18.23
N PHE A 45 12.88 -9.29 -18.65
CA PHE A 45 12.17 -8.29 -17.85
C PHE A 45 11.56 -8.90 -16.60
N VAL A 46 10.87 -10.04 -16.73
CA VAL A 46 10.29 -10.77 -15.59
C VAL A 46 11.35 -11.08 -14.54
N SER A 47 12.49 -11.62 -14.97
CA SER A 47 13.63 -11.91 -14.08
C SER A 47 14.19 -10.65 -13.40
N LYS A 48 14.30 -9.53 -14.13
CA LYS A 48 14.74 -8.25 -13.56
C LYS A 48 13.76 -7.73 -12.49
N MET A 49 12.47 -7.77 -12.78
CA MET A 49 11.43 -7.29 -11.87
C MET A 49 11.24 -8.22 -10.66
N ALA A 50 11.46 -9.52 -10.80
CA ALA A 50 11.47 -10.44 -9.67
C ALA A 50 12.58 -10.09 -8.67
N ARG A 51 13.80 -9.80 -9.16
CA ARG A 51 14.90 -9.31 -8.30
C ARG A 51 14.58 -7.97 -7.66
N PHE A 52 13.97 -7.05 -8.40
CA PHE A 52 13.51 -5.76 -7.88
C PHE A 52 12.50 -5.96 -6.74
N LEU A 53 11.44 -6.73 -6.97
CA LEU A 53 10.40 -7.02 -5.98
C LEU A 53 11.00 -7.68 -4.72
N LYS A 54 11.92 -8.65 -4.89
CA LYS A 54 12.63 -9.28 -3.78
C LYS A 54 13.47 -8.29 -2.97
N ALA A 55 14.11 -7.33 -3.63
CA ALA A 55 14.86 -6.26 -2.94
C ALA A 55 13.92 -5.29 -2.22
N SER A 56 12.81 -4.90 -2.85
CA SER A 56 11.78 -4.04 -2.22
C SER A 56 11.18 -4.70 -0.97
N ILE A 57 10.89 -6.00 -1.01
CA ILE A 57 10.41 -6.76 0.15
C ILE A 57 11.41 -6.73 1.31
N LYS A 58 12.72 -6.85 1.01
CA LYS A 58 13.77 -6.71 2.03
C LYS A 58 13.79 -5.30 2.63
N GLY A 59 13.67 -4.26 1.80
CA GLY A 59 13.60 -2.88 2.25
C GLY A 59 12.39 -2.61 3.15
N TRP A 60 11.20 -3.10 2.77
CA TRP A 60 9.99 -2.99 3.59
C TRP A 60 10.11 -3.72 4.92
N LYS A 61 10.72 -4.91 4.94
CA LYS A 61 11.00 -5.63 6.18
C LYS A 61 11.97 -4.83 7.07
N TYR A 62 13.05 -4.30 6.51
CA TYR A 62 13.98 -3.45 7.25
C TYR A 62 13.28 -2.23 7.83
N ALA A 63 12.49 -1.52 7.04
CA ALA A 63 11.76 -0.34 7.50
C ALA A 63 10.75 -0.68 8.62
N ALA A 64 10.09 -1.83 8.53
CA ALA A 64 9.20 -2.31 9.58
C ALA A 64 9.95 -2.58 10.89
N ASP A 65 11.12 -3.22 10.79
CA ASP A 65 11.97 -3.58 11.94
C ASP A 65 12.72 -2.35 12.51
N HIS A 66 13.02 -1.33 11.71
CA HIS A 66 13.86 -0.16 12.05
C HIS A 66 13.14 1.15 11.66
N PRO A 67 11.97 1.44 12.24
CA PRO A 67 11.09 2.52 11.77
C PRO A 67 11.69 3.93 11.92
N ASP A 68 12.57 4.11 12.89
CA ASP A 68 13.25 5.39 13.12
C ASP A 68 14.29 5.67 12.04
N GLU A 69 15.18 4.71 11.77
CA GLU A 69 16.17 4.82 10.70
C GLU A 69 15.51 4.95 9.32
N ALA A 70 14.40 4.23 9.09
CA ALA A 70 13.66 4.34 7.85
C ALA A 70 13.04 5.73 7.66
N ALA A 71 12.53 6.35 8.72
CA ALA A 71 12.05 7.73 8.69
C ALA A 71 13.20 8.71 8.40
N ASP A 72 14.37 8.50 9.00
CA ASP A 72 15.55 9.34 8.76
C ASP A 72 16.02 9.26 7.30
N ILE A 73 16.07 8.07 6.70
CA ILE A 73 16.36 7.89 5.27
C ILE A 73 15.37 8.68 4.40
N VAL A 74 14.07 8.67 4.73
CA VAL A 74 13.06 9.43 3.98
C VAL A 74 13.28 10.93 4.11
N LEU A 75 13.59 11.42 5.32
CA LEU A 75 13.86 12.84 5.57
C LEU A 75 15.11 13.33 4.85
N GLU A 76 16.17 12.52 4.81
CA GLU A 76 17.41 12.83 4.07
C GLU A 76 17.17 12.97 2.56
N ASN A 77 16.08 12.38 2.04
CA ASN A 77 15.70 12.44 0.62
C ASN A 77 14.48 13.36 0.39
N ASP A 78 14.01 14.11 1.40
CA ASP A 78 12.95 15.11 1.23
C ASP A 78 13.52 16.47 0.83
N ASP A 79 13.71 16.66 -0.48
CA ASP A 79 14.18 17.93 -1.05
C ASP A 79 13.17 19.09 -0.86
N THR A 80 11.93 18.81 -0.46
CA THR A 80 10.89 19.85 -0.29
C THR A 80 10.92 20.51 1.09
N GLY A 81 11.46 19.82 2.10
CA GLY A 81 11.40 20.22 3.51
C GLY A 81 9.99 20.23 4.09
N ALA A 82 9.00 19.63 3.41
CA ALA A 82 7.62 19.58 3.88
C ALA A 82 7.45 18.56 5.02
N GLN A 83 8.35 17.58 5.12
CA GLN A 83 8.27 16.54 6.13
C GLN A 83 8.96 16.94 7.43
N THR A 84 8.37 16.56 8.56
CA THR A 84 8.98 16.75 9.88
C THR A 84 9.34 15.41 10.49
N GLU A 85 10.42 15.38 11.27
CA GLU A 85 10.88 14.17 11.95
C GLU A 85 9.78 13.51 12.79
N LYS A 86 9.11 14.30 13.62
CA LYS A 86 7.99 13.84 14.46
C LYS A 86 6.89 13.18 13.62
N HIS A 87 6.56 13.76 12.46
CA HIS A 87 5.54 13.22 11.57
C HIS A 87 6.00 11.91 10.93
N GLN A 88 7.20 11.88 10.35
CA GLN A 88 7.72 10.72 9.62
C GLN A 88 7.95 9.51 10.52
N ARG A 89 8.57 9.69 11.70
CA ARG A 89 8.73 8.60 12.67
C ARG A 89 7.40 8.02 13.12
N ARG A 90 6.39 8.87 13.39
CA ARG A 90 5.04 8.42 13.76
C ARG A 90 4.41 7.63 12.61
N MET A 91 4.45 8.17 11.39
CA MET A 91 3.86 7.52 10.22
C MET A 91 4.51 6.18 9.91
N MET A 92 5.85 6.11 9.95
CA MET A 92 6.55 4.85 9.72
C MET A 92 6.13 3.78 10.74
N ARG A 93 6.01 4.13 12.04
CA ARG A 93 5.51 3.18 13.05
C ARG A 93 4.08 2.71 12.82
N GLU A 94 3.19 3.58 12.33
CA GLU A 94 1.83 3.16 11.96
C GLU A 94 1.83 2.22 10.75
N ILE A 95 2.65 2.51 9.73
CA ILE A 95 2.80 1.65 8.56
C ILE A 95 3.41 0.30 8.94
N SER A 96 4.40 0.25 9.85
CA SER A 96 5.01 -1.01 10.32
C SER A 96 3.98 -1.99 10.88
N LYS A 97 2.86 -1.50 11.45
CA LYS A 97 1.77 -2.35 11.97
C LYS A 97 1.01 -3.08 10.86
N LEU A 98 1.09 -2.61 9.62
CA LEU A 98 0.35 -3.15 8.47
C LEU A 98 1.22 -4.07 7.60
N VAL A 99 2.54 -3.90 7.65
CA VAL A 99 3.49 -4.63 6.81
C VAL A 99 3.60 -6.09 7.26
N GLY A 100 3.32 -7.02 6.34
CA GLY A 100 3.60 -8.44 6.53
C GLY A 100 2.55 -9.25 7.31
N ASN A 101 1.40 -8.65 7.65
CA ASN A 101 0.32 -9.34 8.38
C ASN A 101 -0.43 -10.40 7.56
N GLN A 102 -0.20 -10.46 6.25
CA GLN A 102 -0.86 -11.40 5.35
C GLN A 102 -0.11 -12.74 5.25
N PRO A 103 -0.82 -13.89 5.18
CA PRO A 103 -0.19 -15.22 5.18
C PRO A 103 0.84 -15.44 4.07
N GLN A 104 0.65 -14.80 2.92
CA GLN A 104 1.52 -14.93 1.75
C GLN A 104 2.79 -14.06 1.85
N GLY A 105 2.86 -13.15 2.82
CA GLY A 105 3.97 -12.22 3.01
C GLY A 105 3.87 -10.93 2.19
N ILE A 106 4.79 -10.00 2.45
CA ILE A 106 4.81 -8.63 1.89
C ILE A 106 4.81 -8.67 0.36
N GLY A 107 3.93 -7.89 -0.28
CA GLY A 107 3.92 -7.68 -1.74
C GLY A 107 3.07 -8.66 -2.55
N TYR A 108 2.48 -9.67 -1.93
CA TYR A 108 1.51 -10.55 -2.59
C TYR A 108 0.15 -9.85 -2.71
N LEU A 109 -0.38 -9.75 -3.93
CA LEU A 109 -1.74 -9.25 -4.16
C LEU A 109 -2.75 -10.35 -3.82
N ILE A 110 -3.62 -10.09 -2.85
CA ILE A 110 -4.71 -10.98 -2.45
C ILE A 110 -5.87 -10.82 -3.44
N PRO A 111 -6.25 -11.87 -4.21
CA PRO A 111 -7.29 -11.74 -5.22
C PRO A 111 -8.67 -11.36 -4.66
N ALA A 112 -8.93 -11.66 -3.39
CA ALA A 112 -10.17 -11.26 -2.72
C ALA A 112 -10.27 -9.74 -2.51
N ASP A 113 -9.17 -9.09 -2.11
CA ASP A 113 -9.13 -7.63 -1.95
C ASP A 113 -9.26 -6.90 -3.28
N TYR A 114 -8.67 -7.45 -4.35
CA TYR A 114 -8.88 -6.95 -5.70
C TYR A 114 -10.36 -7.03 -6.12
N ARG A 115 -11.02 -8.17 -5.88
CA ARG A 115 -12.44 -8.33 -6.21
C ARG A 115 -13.31 -7.36 -5.42
N ARG A 116 -13.09 -7.25 -4.10
CA ARG A 116 -13.78 -6.27 -3.25
C ARG A 116 -13.60 -4.85 -3.77
N THR A 117 -12.39 -4.47 -4.15
CA THR A 117 -12.11 -3.16 -4.76
C THR A 117 -12.92 -2.95 -6.04
N VAL A 118 -12.94 -3.93 -6.95
CA VAL A 118 -13.75 -3.85 -8.18
C VAL A 118 -15.24 -3.72 -7.86
N ASP A 119 -15.74 -4.49 -6.89
CA ASP A 119 -17.15 -4.46 -6.51
C ASP A 119 -17.54 -3.10 -5.90
N VAL A 120 -16.70 -2.52 -5.02
CA VAL A 120 -16.88 -1.16 -4.46
C VAL A 120 -16.88 -0.09 -5.56
N LEU A 121 -15.95 -0.16 -6.51
CA LEU A 121 -15.87 0.83 -7.60
C LEU A 121 -17.04 0.71 -8.59
N MET A 122 -17.76 -0.41 -8.60
CA MET A 122 -18.95 -0.63 -9.42
C MET A 122 -20.26 -0.40 -8.65
N SER A 123 -20.25 -0.23 -7.33
CA SER A 123 -21.46 -0.32 -6.49
C SER A 123 -22.37 0.91 -6.51
N SER A 124 -21.94 2.02 -7.14
CA SER A 124 -22.78 3.22 -7.26
C SER A 124 -23.82 3.04 -8.36
N ASP A 125 -25.09 3.07 -7.97
CA ASP A 125 -26.23 2.91 -8.88
C ASP A 125 -26.42 4.09 -9.84
N SER A 126 -25.98 5.29 -9.45
CA SER A 126 -26.14 6.51 -10.25
C SER A 126 -24.91 6.85 -11.10
N ASP A 127 -23.71 6.61 -10.56
CA ASP A 127 -22.45 6.94 -11.23
C ASP A 127 -21.31 6.05 -10.70
N PRO A 128 -21.14 4.84 -11.25
CA PRO A 128 -20.05 3.94 -10.86
C PRO A 128 -18.71 4.46 -11.37
N VAL A 129 -17.67 4.40 -10.52
CA VAL A 129 -16.30 4.83 -10.87
C VAL A 129 -15.78 4.04 -12.07
N ILE A 130 -16.14 2.76 -12.19
CA ILE A 130 -15.92 1.95 -13.39
C ILE A 130 -17.21 1.32 -13.89
N SER A 131 -17.41 1.34 -15.20
CA SER A 131 -18.61 0.77 -15.83
C SER A 131 -18.48 -0.70 -16.21
N LYS A 132 -17.27 -1.29 -16.12
CA LYS A 132 -16.99 -2.69 -16.50
C LYS A 132 -15.89 -3.28 -15.62
N LYS A 133 -16.01 -4.57 -15.32
CA LYS A 133 -14.97 -5.34 -14.62
C LYS A 133 -13.67 -5.33 -15.45
N PRO A 134 -12.52 -4.95 -14.87
CA PRO A 134 -11.26 -4.97 -15.59
C PRO A 134 -10.85 -6.41 -15.94
N LYS A 135 -10.15 -6.57 -17.07
CA LYS A 135 -9.56 -7.85 -17.49
C LYS A 135 -8.05 -7.72 -17.56
N GLY A 136 -7.32 -8.66 -16.97
CA GLY A 136 -5.84 -8.65 -16.98
C GLY A 136 -5.20 -7.54 -16.15
N ALA A 137 -5.94 -6.90 -15.24
CA ALA A 137 -5.46 -5.76 -14.47
C ALA A 137 -4.46 -6.12 -13.35
N TRP A 138 -4.28 -7.41 -13.05
CA TRP A 138 -3.27 -7.89 -12.12
C TRP A 138 -2.69 -9.22 -12.59
N SER A 139 -1.50 -9.56 -12.09
CA SER A 139 -0.82 -10.82 -12.38
C SER A 139 0.18 -11.16 -11.27
N HIS A 140 0.35 -12.46 -10.98
CA HIS A 140 1.42 -12.96 -10.11
C HIS A 140 2.67 -13.39 -10.87
N ILE A 141 2.80 -13.11 -12.17
CA ILE A 141 3.97 -13.54 -12.98
C ILE A 141 5.30 -13.11 -12.35
N ILE A 142 5.39 -11.87 -11.86
CA ILE A 142 6.62 -11.37 -11.21
C ILE A 142 6.83 -12.03 -9.85
N TRP A 143 5.75 -12.16 -9.05
CA TRP A 143 5.80 -12.80 -7.74
C TRP A 143 6.30 -14.24 -7.82
N ASN A 144 5.73 -15.02 -8.74
CA ASN A 144 6.05 -16.43 -8.95
C ASN A 144 7.46 -16.67 -9.52
N ALA A 145 8.14 -15.61 -9.96
CA ALA A 145 9.49 -15.68 -10.55
C ALA A 145 10.62 -15.31 -9.57
N MET A 146 10.29 -15.02 -8.30
CA MET A 146 11.24 -14.67 -7.22
C MET A 146 11.85 -15.87 -6.51
#